data_AF-A0A2T6D670-F1
#
_entry.id   AF-A0A2T6D670-F1
#
_cell.length_a   1.000
_cell.length_b   1.000
_cell.length_c   1.000
_cell.angle_alpha   90.00
_cell.angle_beta   90.00
_cell.angle_gamma   90.00
#
_symmetry.space_group_name_H-M   'P 1'
#
loop_
_entity.id
_entity.type
_entity.pdbx_description
1 polymer ?
#
loop_
_entity_poly.entity_id
_entity_poly.type
_entity_poly.pdbx_seq_one_letter_code
_entity_poly.pdbx_strand_id
1 'polypeptide(L)'
;MKLFAALCLATAALLAPAASAAPAKLSDPHAAVFMLVHGRIPTDTERATLAGKPADLWRTLGNALATAPESARRTVVERAYADVLGRAPSPTDLQRWQGQGKTYFAISSELACELEQPTAEYRAVMERAYRRVLDRAVYPGEIEYWSRRPVVTFALMTGCIDDWARRNQPGLMETAGTASVSVNSAWLTTLRLSPADADQLRATLGLPAAPRSRAAGRNVIAAAGENVVSVGGVHFVAAGRQ
;
A
#
# COMPACT_ATOMS: atom_id res chain seq x y z
N MET A 1 -1.62 5.88 79.57
CA MET A 1 -1.70 4.48 79.08
C MET A 1 -1.90 4.55 77.58
N LYS A 2 -0.93 4.02 76.80
CA LYS A 2 -1.01 3.32 75.49
C LYS A 2 -2.16 3.73 74.53
N LEU A 3 -2.04 3.91 73.21
CA LEU A 3 -1.03 3.72 72.16
C LEU A 3 -1.81 4.06 70.83
N PHE A 4 -1.14 4.54 69.77
CA PHE A 4 -1.45 4.38 68.32
C PHE A 4 -2.65 5.17 67.73
N ALA A 5 -2.44 6.13 66.83
CA ALA A 5 -2.03 6.03 65.41
C ALA A 5 -3.19 5.74 64.45
N ALA A 6 -3.57 6.74 63.64
CA ALA A 6 -3.96 6.57 62.24
C ALA A 6 -4.04 7.94 61.55
N LEU A 7 -2.97 8.26 60.82
CA LEU A 7 -2.83 9.38 59.91
C LEU A 7 -3.61 9.04 58.62
N CYS A 8 -4.73 9.71 58.35
CA CYS A 8 -5.38 9.68 57.04
C CYS A 8 -5.27 11.08 56.41
N LEU A 9 -4.16 11.31 55.70
CA LEU A 9 -3.98 12.47 54.85
C LEU A 9 -4.75 12.22 53.53
N ALA A 10 -5.91 12.87 53.37
CA ALA A 10 -6.65 12.85 52.11
C ALA A 10 -6.15 14.00 51.23
N THR A 11 -5.21 13.71 50.33
CA THR A 11 -4.78 14.61 49.25
C THR A 11 -5.80 14.55 48.11
N ALA A 12 -6.69 15.55 48.05
CA ALA A 12 -7.55 15.75 46.88
C ALA A 12 -6.71 16.33 45.73
N ALA A 13 -6.29 15.46 44.80
CA ALA A 13 -5.67 15.89 43.55
C ALA A 13 -6.75 16.48 42.61
N LEU A 14 -6.57 17.75 42.26
CA LEU A 14 -7.33 18.46 41.24
C LEU A 14 -7.20 17.72 39.89
N LEU A 15 -8.30 17.14 39.43
CA LEU A 15 -8.46 16.65 38.05
C LEU A 15 -8.52 17.86 37.12
N ALA A 16 -7.39 18.22 36.51
CA ALA A 16 -7.39 19.03 35.30
C ALA A 16 -8.00 18.20 34.15
N PRO A 17 -8.90 18.75 33.32
CA PRO A 17 -9.36 18.06 32.13
C PRO A 17 -8.15 17.85 31.23
N ALA A 18 -7.85 16.58 30.91
CA ALA A 18 -6.88 16.22 29.91
C ALA A 18 -7.25 16.98 28.62
N ALA A 19 -6.38 17.89 28.21
CA ALA A 19 -6.47 18.52 26.90
C ALA A 19 -6.56 17.39 25.88
N SER A 20 -7.71 17.27 25.23
CA SER A 20 -7.89 16.38 24.09
C SER A 20 -6.82 16.72 23.07
N ALA A 21 -5.83 15.85 22.91
CA ALA A 21 -4.89 15.92 21.81
C ALA A 21 -5.71 16.03 20.53
N ALA A 22 -5.50 17.10 19.76
CA ALA A 22 -6.11 17.24 18.45
C ALA A 22 -5.80 15.96 17.63
N PRO A 23 -6.76 15.42 16.86
CA PRO A 23 -6.49 14.22 16.07
C PRO A 23 -5.31 14.52 15.14
N ALA A 24 -4.26 13.71 15.27
CA ALA A 24 -3.11 13.73 14.35
C ALA A 24 -3.63 13.79 12.91
N LYS A 25 -3.04 14.65 12.08
CA LYS A 25 -3.36 14.82 10.66
C LYS A 25 -3.55 13.45 10.01
N LEU A 26 -4.80 13.05 9.80
CA LEU A 26 -5.16 11.67 9.41
C LEU A 26 -4.80 11.36 7.95
N SER A 27 -4.48 12.39 7.16
CA SER A 27 -4.17 12.36 5.73
C SER A 27 -2.88 13.13 5.48
N ASP A 28 -1.94 12.49 4.77
CA ASP A 28 -0.71 13.12 4.29
C ASP A 28 -0.59 12.90 2.77
N PRO A 29 -1.24 13.76 1.95
CA PRO A 29 -1.21 13.64 0.50
C PRO A 29 0.20 13.85 -0.08
N HIS A 30 1.06 14.60 0.61
CA HIS A 30 2.43 14.83 0.16
C HIS A 30 3.27 13.55 0.27
N ALA A 31 3.19 12.87 1.41
CA ALA A 31 3.84 11.57 1.59
C ALA A 31 3.29 10.51 0.62
N ALA A 32 1.99 10.57 0.31
CA ALA A 32 1.36 9.70 -0.68
C ALA A 32 1.94 9.92 -2.09
N VAL A 33 2.08 11.16 -2.54
CA VAL A 33 2.74 11.49 -3.82
C VAL A 33 4.18 11.00 -3.83
N PHE A 34 4.94 11.25 -2.76
CA PHE A 34 6.31 10.78 -2.63
C PHE A 34 6.41 9.26 -2.75
N MET A 35 5.53 8.54 -2.07
CA MET A 35 5.46 7.09 -2.10
C MET A 35 5.12 6.56 -3.50
N LEU A 36 4.25 7.21 -4.24
CA LEU A 36 3.94 6.82 -5.63
C LEU A 36 5.07 7.13 -6.61
N VAL A 37 5.95 8.11 -6.29
CA VAL A 37 7.14 8.39 -7.08
C VAL A 37 8.28 7.42 -6.77
N HIS A 38 8.54 7.13 -5.50
CA HIS A 38 9.73 6.42 -5.06
C HIS A 38 9.50 4.98 -4.55
N GLY A 39 8.26 4.55 -4.33
CA GLY A 39 7.93 3.22 -3.82
C GLY A 39 8.20 3.01 -2.32
N ARG A 40 8.48 4.10 -1.59
CA ARG A 40 8.77 4.12 -0.14
C ARG A 40 8.19 5.36 0.53
N ILE A 41 8.04 5.31 1.85
CA ILE A 41 7.67 6.52 2.62
C ILE A 41 8.85 7.51 2.66
N PRO A 42 8.56 8.82 2.69
CA PRO A 42 9.62 9.82 2.90
C PRO A 42 10.19 9.71 4.31
N THR A 43 11.49 9.95 4.42
CA THR A 43 12.16 10.21 5.70
C THR A 43 11.67 11.53 6.30
N ASP A 44 11.94 11.79 7.58
CA ASP A 44 11.51 13.04 8.22
C ASP A 44 12.11 14.28 7.55
N THR A 45 13.37 14.20 7.10
CA THR A 45 14.03 15.27 6.35
C THR A 45 13.37 15.51 5.00
N GLU A 46 13.05 14.45 4.26
CA GLU A 46 12.33 14.58 2.98
C GLU A 46 10.92 15.11 3.20
N ARG A 47 10.22 14.64 4.23
CA ARG A 47 8.87 15.09 4.57
C ARG A 47 8.83 16.59 4.84
N ALA A 48 9.85 17.14 5.51
CA ALA A 48 9.96 18.56 5.79
C ALA A 48 10.08 19.44 4.52
N THR A 49 10.53 18.87 3.39
CA THR A 49 10.69 19.60 2.12
C THR A 49 9.52 19.41 1.15
N LEU A 50 8.59 18.49 1.44
CA LEU A 50 7.42 18.29 0.58
C LEU A 50 6.42 19.43 0.77
N ALA A 51 6.15 20.16 -0.30
CA ALA A 51 5.23 21.30 -0.30
C ALA A 51 4.50 21.44 -1.64
N GLY A 52 3.48 22.30 -1.65
CA GLY A 52 2.70 22.61 -2.85
C GLY A 52 1.51 21.68 -3.08
N LYS A 53 0.88 21.79 -4.25
CA LYS A 53 -0.26 20.94 -4.63
C LYS A 53 0.23 19.54 -5.06
N PRO A 54 -0.51 18.46 -4.77
CA PRO A 54 -0.14 17.10 -5.17
C PRO A 54 0.30 16.93 -6.64
N ALA A 55 -0.40 17.57 -7.59
CA ALA A 55 -0.06 17.50 -9.01
C ALA A 55 1.29 18.16 -9.36
N ASP A 56 1.60 19.27 -8.71
CA ASP A 56 2.89 19.95 -8.91
C ASP A 56 4.01 19.18 -8.22
N LEU A 57 3.77 18.67 -7.01
CA LEU A 57 4.72 17.82 -6.31
C LEU A 57 5.03 16.55 -7.10
N TRP A 58 4.02 15.91 -7.69
CA TRP A 58 4.18 14.73 -8.56
C TRP A 58 5.13 15.03 -9.72
N ARG A 59 4.93 16.15 -10.41
CA ARG A 59 5.78 16.59 -11.52
C ARG A 59 7.21 16.90 -11.05
N THR A 60 7.34 17.63 -9.95
CA THR A 60 8.65 18.00 -9.38
C THR A 60 9.46 16.77 -8.97
N LEU A 61 8.86 15.85 -8.22
CA LEU A 61 9.53 14.62 -7.79
C LEU A 61 9.82 13.69 -8.98
N GLY A 62 8.90 13.58 -9.94
CA GLY A 62 9.13 12.82 -11.17
C GLY A 62 10.31 13.35 -11.98
N ASN A 63 10.40 14.67 -12.17
CA ASN A 63 11.53 15.30 -12.85
C ASN A 63 12.84 15.12 -12.08
N ALA A 64 12.81 15.26 -10.76
CA ALA A 64 13.98 15.04 -9.91
C ALA A 64 14.48 13.59 -10.01
N LEU A 65 13.57 12.61 -10.03
CA LEU A 65 13.89 11.20 -10.22
C LEU A 65 14.49 10.94 -11.61
N ALA A 66 13.98 11.60 -12.66
CA ALA A 66 14.52 11.45 -14.00
C ALA A 66 16.01 11.84 -14.08
N THR A 67 16.40 12.92 -13.39
CA THR A 67 17.78 13.40 -13.32
C THR A 67 18.62 12.78 -12.20
N ALA A 68 18.03 11.92 -11.35
CA ALA A 68 18.72 11.33 -10.20
C ALA A 68 19.88 10.40 -10.63
N PRO A 69 20.79 10.03 -9.71
CA PRO A 69 21.78 9.00 -10.00
C PRO A 69 21.14 7.67 -10.41
N GLU A 70 21.84 6.89 -11.25
CA GLU A 70 21.32 5.59 -11.72
C GLU A 70 21.02 4.62 -10.57
N SER A 71 21.79 4.67 -9.48
CA SER A 71 21.51 3.88 -8.27
C SER A 71 20.14 4.18 -7.67
N ALA A 72 19.74 5.46 -7.61
CA ALA A 72 18.44 5.85 -7.08
C ALA A 72 17.29 5.39 -7.99
N ARG A 73 17.45 5.54 -9.32
CA ARG A 73 16.48 5.02 -10.30
C ARG A 73 16.36 3.51 -10.22
N ARG A 74 17.49 2.81 -10.09
CA ARG A 74 17.54 1.35 -9.93
C ARG A 74 16.80 0.88 -8.68
N THR A 75 16.92 1.56 -7.56
CA THR A 75 16.15 1.23 -6.34
C THR A 75 14.64 1.31 -6.58
N VAL A 76 14.17 2.28 -7.37
CA VAL A 76 12.75 2.39 -7.72
C VAL A 76 12.30 1.22 -8.60
N VAL A 77 13.12 0.80 -9.56
CA VAL A 77 12.86 -0.39 -10.41
C VAL A 77 12.81 -1.65 -9.56
N GLU A 78 13.84 -1.89 -8.74
CA GLU A 78 13.91 -3.07 -7.86
C GLU A 78 12.68 -3.15 -6.95
N ARG A 79 12.24 -2.00 -6.45
CA ARG A 79 11.04 -1.90 -5.63
C ARG A 79 9.76 -2.25 -6.41
N ALA A 80 9.58 -1.69 -7.60
CA ALA A 80 8.42 -2.01 -8.44
C ALA A 80 8.36 -3.51 -8.79
N TYR A 81 9.49 -4.15 -9.12
CA TYR A 81 9.55 -5.58 -9.39
C TYR A 81 9.20 -6.43 -8.15
N ALA A 82 9.71 -6.07 -6.98
CA ALA A 82 9.39 -6.75 -5.74
C ALA A 82 7.88 -6.65 -5.44
N ASP A 83 7.29 -5.47 -5.60
CA ASP A 83 5.90 -5.21 -5.22
C ASP A 83 4.90 -5.73 -6.27
N VAL A 84 5.25 -5.74 -7.56
CA VAL A 84 4.38 -6.22 -8.64
C VAL A 84 4.54 -7.72 -8.89
N LEU A 85 5.77 -8.23 -8.97
CA LEU A 85 6.05 -9.60 -9.38
C LEU A 85 6.45 -10.52 -8.22
N GLY A 86 6.82 -9.97 -7.06
CA GLY A 86 7.31 -10.75 -5.92
C GLY A 86 8.72 -11.29 -6.11
N ARG A 87 9.50 -10.70 -7.01
CA ARG A 87 10.90 -11.08 -7.30
C ARG A 87 11.76 -9.86 -7.58
N ALA A 88 13.07 -10.01 -7.48
CA ALA A 88 14.01 -9.01 -7.96
C ALA A 88 14.00 -8.94 -9.51
N PRO A 89 14.34 -7.78 -10.10
CA PRO A 89 14.57 -7.68 -11.54
C PRO A 89 15.81 -8.47 -11.95
N SER A 90 15.76 -9.12 -13.10
CA SER A 90 16.92 -9.70 -13.76
C SER A 90 17.84 -8.62 -14.38
N PRO A 91 19.05 -8.95 -14.84
CA PRO A 91 19.89 -7.99 -15.56
C PRO A 91 19.21 -7.40 -16.81
N THR A 92 18.44 -8.22 -17.55
CA THR A 92 17.66 -7.76 -18.72
C THR A 92 16.53 -6.82 -18.31
N ASP A 93 15.86 -7.12 -17.19
CA ASP A 93 14.86 -6.21 -16.61
C ASP A 93 15.50 -4.86 -16.24
N LEU A 94 16.66 -4.85 -15.58
CA LEU A 94 17.35 -3.61 -15.22
C LEU A 94 17.78 -2.81 -16.46
N GLN A 95 18.28 -3.49 -17.49
CA GLN A 95 18.66 -2.86 -18.76
C GLN A 95 17.47 -2.18 -19.45
N ARG A 96 16.27 -2.77 -19.38
CA ARG A 96 15.04 -2.18 -19.93
C ARG A 96 14.77 -0.78 -19.37
N TRP A 97 14.99 -0.57 -18.08
CA TRP A 97 14.65 0.69 -17.40
C TRP A 97 15.82 1.67 -17.30
N GLN A 98 17.01 1.26 -17.75
CA GLN A 98 18.22 2.05 -17.67
C GLN A 98 18.03 3.42 -18.33
N GLY A 99 18.29 4.49 -17.58
CA GLY A 99 18.15 5.87 -18.05
C GLY A 99 16.71 6.40 -18.22
N GLN A 100 15.67 5.60 -17.97
CA GLN A 100 14.28 6.02 -18.27
C GLN A 100 13.61 6.89 -17.19
N GLY A 101 14.18 7.02 -15.99
CA GLY A 101 13.72 8.02 -15.01
C GLY A 101 12.27 7.89 -14.52
N LYS A 102 11.61 6.76 -14.76
CA LYS A 102 10.19 6.55 -14.49
C LYS A 102 9.89 6.44 -12.99
N THR A 103 8.71 6.91 -12.61
CA THR A 103 8.21 6.78 -11.23
C THR A 103 7.88 5.33 -10.87
N TYR A 104 7.89 5.02 -9.58
CA TYR A 104 7.47 3.72 -9.05
C TYR A 104 6.09 3.32 -9.59
N PHE A 105 5.11 4.22 -9.55
CA PHE A 105 3.77 3.95 -10.04
C PHE A 105 3.76 3.67 -11.54
N ALA A 106 4.50 4.43 -12.36
CA ALA A 106 4.55 4.20 -13.80
C ALA A 106 5.14 2.82 -14.14
N ILE A 107 6.28 2.45 -13.52
CA ILE A 107 6.89 1.12 -13.72
C ILE A 107 5.92 0.03 -13.25
N SER A 108 5.33 0.20 -12.06
CA SER A 108 4.40 -0.78 -11.50
C SER A 108 3.15 -0.97 -12.37
N SER A 109 2.62 0.09 -12.95
CA SER A 109 1.48 0.03 -13.88
C SER A 109 1.84 -0.67 -15.19
N GLU A 110 3.02 -0.43 -15.75
CA GLU A 110 3.48 -1.15 -16.95
C GLU A 110 3.66 -2.65 -16.67
N LEU A 111 4.30 -3.01 -15.55
CA LEU A 111 4.44 -4.41 -15.14
C LEU A 111 3.08 -5.07 -14.87
N ALA A 112 2.14 -4.36 -14.26
CA ALA A 112 0.80 -4.89 -14.01
C ALA A 112 0.01 -5.13 -15.30
N CYS A 113 0.15 -4.24 -16.30
CA CYS A 113 -0.44 -4.42 -17.63
C CYS A 113 0.10 -5.69 -18.32
N GLU A 114 1.40 -5.97 -18.17
CA GLU A 114 2.03 -7.19 -18.73
C GLU A 114 1.49 -8.48 -18.09
N LEU A 115 1.03 -8.41 -16.85
CA LEU A 115 0.38 -9.54 -16.16
C LEU A 115 -1.06 -9.79 -16.63
N GLU A 116 -1.69 -8.88 -17.38
CA GLU A 116 -3.10 -9.03 -17.81
C GLU A 116 -3.29 -10.16 -18.82
N GLN A 117 -2.22 -10.57 -19.50
CA GLN A 117 -2.28 -11.77 -20.32
C GLN A 117 -2.14 -13.02 -19.44
N PRO A 118 -2.80 -14.15 -19.78
CA PRO A 118 -2.61 -15.42 -19.09
C PRO A 118 -1.18 -15.94 -19.30
N THR A 119 -0.26 -15.39 -18.52
CA THR A 119 1.18 -15.63 -18.60
C THR A 119 1.62 -16.60 -17.51
N ALA A 120 2.72 -17.31 -17.76
CA ALA A 120 3.41 -18.07 -16.73
C ALA A 120 3.85 -17.19 -15.56
N GLU A 121 4.14 -15.91 -15.81
CA GLU A 121 4.55 -14.96 -14.77
C GLU A 121 3.40 -14.66 -13.79
N TYR A 122 2.16 -14.47 -14.25
CA TYR A 122 1.06 -14.21 -13.32
C TYR A 122 0.76 -15.43 -12.43
N ARG A 123 0.90 -16.65 -12.96
CA ARG A 123 0.87 -17.87 -12.14
C ARG A 123 1.99 -17.88 -11.09
N ALA A 124 3.22 -17.52 -11.47
CA ALA A 124 4.34 -17.44 -10.53
C ALA A 124 4.09 -16.38 -9.44
N VAL A 125 3.43 -15.26 -9.74
CA VAL A 125 3.00 -14.26 -8.76
C VAL A 125 2.06 -14.89 -7.73
N MET A 126 1.04 -15.65 -8.18
CA MET A 126 0.12 -16.36 -7.27
C MET A 126 0.88 -17.34 -6.38
N GLU A 127 1.72 -18.20 -6.96
CA GLU A 127 2.50 -19.19 -6.20
C GLU A 127 3.40 -18.53 -5.14
N ARG A 128 4.07 -17.43 -5.49
CA ARG A 128 4.89 -16.66 -4.55
C ARG A 128 4.03 -16.07 -3.43
N ALA A 129 2.87 -15.52 -3.73
CA ALA A 129 1.99 -14.88 -2.74
C ALA A 129 1.43 -15.91 -1.74
N TYR A 130 0.93 -17.05 -2.21
CA TYR A 130 0.41 -18.12 -1.35
C TYR A 130 1.50 -18.72 -0.47
N ARG A 131 2.68 -18.98 -1.04
CA ARG A 131 3.83 -19.46 -0.26
C ARG A 131 4.24 -18.45 0.81
N ARG A 132 4.19 -17.15 0.50
CA ARG A 132 4.60 -16.09 1.43
C ARG A 132 3.66 -15.94 2.62
N VAL A 133 2.35 -16.09 2.42
CA VAL A 133 1.33 -15.81 3.44
C VAL A 133 0.84 -17.07 4.16
N LEU A 134 0.65 -18.18 3.43
CA LEU A 134 0.05 -19.41 3.95
C LEU A 134 1.03 -20.58 4.04
N ASP A 135 2.28 -20.38 3.62
CA ASP A 135 3.32 -21.44 3.57
C ASP A 135 2.88 -22.71 2.82
N ARG A 136 2.10 -22.52 1.75
CA ARG A 136 1.65 -23.61 0.87
C ARG A 136 1.62 -23.22 -0.60
N ALA A 137 1.49 -24.23 -1.46
CA ALA A 137 1.19 -24.02 -2.87
C ALA A 137 -0.24 -23.47 -3.05
N VAL A 138 -0.44 -22.72 -4.13
CA VAL A 138 -1.77 -22.28 -4.57
C VAL A 138 -2.56 -23.48 -5.11
N TYR A 139 -3.83 -23.59 -4.74
CA TYR A 139 -4.69 -24.65 -5.26
C TYR A 139 -5.26 -24.34 -6.65
N PRO A 140 -5.68 -25.35 -7.44
CA PRO A 140 -6.29 -25.14 -8.74
C PRO A 140 -7.51 -24.19 -8.69
N GLY A 141 -8.38 -24.33 -7.68
CA GLY A 141 -9.54 -23.45 -7.50
C GLY A 141 -9.15 -22.00 -7.23
N GLU A 142 -8.01 -21.77 -6.57
CA GLU A 142 -7.48 -20.43 -6.30
C GLU A 142 -6.84 -19.78 -7.52
N ILE A 143 -6.16 -20.58 -8.35
CA ILE A 143 -5.68 -20.12 -9.66
C ILE A 143 -6.87 -19.67 -10.49
N GLU A 144 -7.92 -20.50 -10.57
CA GLU A 144 -9.14 -20.14 -11.30
C GLU A 144 -9.81 -18.88 -10.72
N TYR A 145 -9.89 -18.78 -9.39
CA TYR A 145 -10.43 -17.62 -8.70
C TYR A 145 -9.72 -16.31 -9.09
N TRP A 146 -8.38 -16.32 -9.13
CA TRP A 146 -7.59 -15.14 -9.50
C TRP A 146 -7.61 -14.88 -11.01
N SER A 147 -7.61 -15.92 -11.85
CA SER A 147 -7.66 -15.79 -13.31
C SER A 147 -8.98 -15.24 -13.85
N ARG A 148 -10.09 -15.37 -13.10
CA ARG A 148 -11.39 -14.79 -13.47
C ARG A 148 -11.51 -13.30 -13.12
N ARG A 149 -10.49 -12.70 -12.52
CA ARG A 149 -10.49 -11.31 -12.06
C ARG A 149 -9.47 -10.49 -12.84
N PRO A 150 -9.65 -9.16 -12.88
CA PRO A 150 -8.56 -8.28 -13.26
C PRO A 150 -7.31 -8.52 -12.42
N VAL A 151 -6.15 -8.21 -12.98
CA VAL A 151 -4.85 -8.43 -12.33
C VAL A 151 -4.79 -7.77 -10.96
N VAL A 152 -4.10 -8.45 -10.05
CA VAL A 152 -3.71 -7.93 -8.74
C VAL A 152 -2.21 -8.15 -8.58
N THR A 153 -1.47 -7.11 -8.24
CA THR A 153 -0.02 -7.15 -8.01
C THR A 153 0.34 -8.05 -6.82
N PHE A 154 1.57 -8.57 -6.78
CA PHE A 154 2.04 -9.43 -5.69
C PHE A 154 1.79 -8.84 -4.30
N ALA A 155 2.14 -7.58 -4.07
CA ALA A 155 1.96 -6.90 -2.79
C ALA A 155 0.46 -6.82 -2.39
N LEU A 156 -0.41 -6.46 -3.32
CA LEU A 156 -1.85 -6.40 -3.04
C LEU A 156 -2.43 -7.80 -2.83
N MET A 157 -1.99 -8.79 -3.59
CA MET A 157 -2.45 -10.17 -3.48
C MET A 157 -2.06 -10.78 -2.13
N THR A 158 -0.83 -10.56 -1.66
CA THR A 158 -0.42 -10.99 -0.31
C THR A 158 -1.28 -10.34 0.78
N GLY A 159 -1.56 -9.03 0.66
CA GLY A 159 -2.51 -8.35 1.55
C GLY A 159 -3.92 -8.93 1.50
N CYS A 160 -4.42 -9.31 0.32
CA CYS A 160 -5.74 -9.93 0.18
C CYS A 160 -5.82 -11.33 0.79
N ILE A 161 -4.80 -12.16 0.56
CA ILE A 161 -4.72 -13.53 1.08
C ILE A 161 -4.62 -13.48 2.61
N ASP A 162 -3.84 -12.55 3.17
CA ASP A 162 -3.72 -12.36 4.62
C ASP A 162 -5.06 -11.96 5.25
N ASP A 163 -5.72 -10.96 4.68
CA ASP A 163 -7.04 -10.52 5.13
C ASP A 163 -8.09 -11.62 5.05
N TRP A 164 -8.09 -12.41 3.96
CA TRP A 164 -8.95 -13.58 3.84
C TRP A 164 -8.60 -14.61 4.92
N ALA A 165 -7.33 -14.94 5.10
CA ALA A 165 -6.89 -15.94 6.05
C ALA A 165 -7.29 -15.60 7.48
N ARG A 166 -7.06 -14.35 7.92
CA ARG A 166 -7.42 -13.87 9.26
C ARG A 166 -8.93 -13.97 9.53
N ARG A 167 -9.78 -13.84 8.51
CA ARG A 167 -11.25 -13.94 8.65
C ARG A 167 -11.77 -15.37 8.64
N ASN A 168 -11.03 -16.31 8.06
CA ASN A 168 -11.48 -17.68 7.82
C ASN A 168 -10.75 -18.73 8.67
N GLN A 169 -10.00 -18.30 9.70
CA GLN A 169 -9.39 -19.21 10.66
C GLN A 169 -10.38 -19.69 11.74
N PRO A 170 -10.33 -20.97 12.17
CA PRO A 170 -9.56 -22.07 11.56
C PRO A 170 -10.35 -22.71 10.40
N GLY A 171 -9.83 -22.68 9.16
CA GLY A 171 -10.58 -23.15 7.98
C GLY A 171 -9.98 -22.76 6.64
N LEU A 172 -8.64 -22.74 6.54
CA LEU A 172 -7.92 -22.26 5.36
C LEU A 172 -7.91 -23.29 4.22
N MET A 173 -9.06 -23.47 3.57
CA MET A 173 -9.21 -24.34 2.40
C MET A 173 -8.83 -23.56 1.12
N GLU A 174 -9.81 -23.03 0.39
CA GLU A 174 -9.59 -22.26 -0.83
C GLU A 174 -10.04 -20.80 -0.66
N THR A 175 -9.20 -19.88 -1.09
CA THR A 175 -9.51 -18.45 -1.10
C THR A 175 -10.72 -18.16 -1.99
N ALA A 176 -11.71 -17.47 -1.43
CA ALA A 176 -12.97 -17.17 -2.11
C ALA A 176 -13.52 -15.79 -1.70
N GLY A 177 -14.60 -15.38 -2.34
CA GLY A 177 -15.31 -14.14 -2.03
C GLY A 177 -14.74 -12.92 -2.75
N THR A 178 -14.73 -11.77 -2.09
CA THR A 178 -14.23 -10.52 -2.66
C THR A 178 -12.77 -10.30 -2.27
N ALA A 179 -11.90 -10.08 -3.26
CA ALA A 179 -10.52 -9.67 -3.02
C ALA A 179 -10.53 -8.32 -2.30
N SER A 180 -10.11 -8.32 -1.04
CA SER A 180 -10.16 -7.15 -0.18
C SER A 180 -8.88 -7.01 0.62
N VAL A 181 -8.43 -5.78 0.83
CA VAL A 181 -7.25 -5.49 1.65
C VAL A 181 -7.51 -4.39 2.67
N SER A 182 -6.96 -4.57 3.86
CA SER A 182 -7.03 -3.65 4.97
C SER A 182 -5.90 -2.64 4.89
N VAL A 183 -6.20 -1.40 5.27
CA VAL A 183 -5.19 -0.37 5.45
C VAL A 183 -4.16 -0.74 6.52
N ASN A 184 -4.50 -1.64 7.45
CA ASN A 184 -3.59 -2.12 8.48
C ASN A 184 -2.93 -3.46 8.10
N SER A 185 -2.89 -3.80 6.81
CA SER A 185 -2.24 -5.03 6.33
C SER A 185 -0.78 -5.08 6.80
N ALA A 186 -0.37 -6.22 7.35
CA ALA A 186 1.02 -6.44 7.74
C ALA A 186 1.97 -6.50 6.54
N TRP A 187 1.43 -6.67 5.33
CA TRP A 187 2.17 -6.88 4.08
C TRP A 187 2.34 -5.62 3.24
N LEU A 188 1.67 -4.53 3.63
CA LEU A 188 1.67 -3.28 2.89
C LEU A 188 2.23 -2.15 3.72
N THR A 189 2.93 -1.25 3.04
CA THR A 189 3.09 0.12 3.52
C THR A 189 1.88 0.90 3.04
N THR A 190 1.14 1.54 3.94
CA THR A 190 -0.09 2.26 3.60
C THR A 190 -0.08 3.69 4.14
N LEU A 191 -0.67 4.61 3.38
CA LEU A 191 -0.91 5.97 3.81
C LEU A 191 -2.39 6.28 3.65
N ARG A 192 -3.07 6.52 4.77
CA ARG A 192 -4.48 6.92 4.79
C ARG A 192 -4.66 8.27 4.14
N LEU A 193 -5.74 8.41 3.39
CA LEU A 193 -6.12 9.63 2.71
C LEU A 193 -7.56 10.01 3.06
N SER A 194 -7.83 11.31 3.06
CA SER A 194 -9.20 11.80 2.98
C SER A 194 -9.78 11.46 1.58
N PRO A 195 -11.10 11.35 1.42
CA PRO A 195 -11.71 11.14 0.11
C PRO A 195 -11.32 12.22 -0.91
N ALA A 196 -11.25 13.49 -0.49
CA ALA A 196 -10.87 14.61 -1.35
C ALA A 196 -9.42 14.51 -1.84
N ASP A 197 -8.49 14.17 -0.93
CA ASP A 197 -7.08 13.95 -1.29
C ASP A 197 -6.92 12.75 -2.23
N ALA A 198 -7.67 11.67 -1.98
CA ALA A 198 -7.67 10.48 -2.82
C ALA A 198 -8.17 10.80 -4.24
N ASP A 199 -9.26 11.56 -4.39
CA ASP A 199 -9.76 11.96 -5.70
C ASP A 199 -8.78 12.86 -6.45
N GLN A 200 -8.15 13.82 -5.76
CA GLN A 200 -7.12 14.67 -6.35
C GLN A 200 -5.91 13.85 -6.82
N LEU A 201 -5.49 12.87 -6.03
CA LEU A 201 -4.37 12.01 -6.37
C LEU A 201 -4.70 11.10 -7.55
N ARG A 202 -5.90 10.51 -7.58
CA ARG A 202 -6.37 9.70 -8.71
C ARG A 202 -6.40 10.51 -10.01
N ALA A 203 -6.92 11.74 -9.96
CA ALA A 203 -6.89 12.65 -11.10
C ALA A 203 -5.45 12.95 -11.58
N THR A 204 -4.52 13.15 -10.64
CA THR A 204 -3.10 13.38 -10.94
C THR A 204 -2.47 12.18 -11.67
N LEU A 205 -2.86 10.97 -11.29
CA LEU A 205 -2.36 9.71 -11.85
C LEU A 205 -3.11 9.26 -13.13
N GLY A 206 -4.13 10.01 -13.58
CA GLY A 206 -5.01 9.58 -14.67
C GLY A 206 -5.88 8.36 -14.33
N LEU A 207 -6.06 8.06 -13.05
CA LEU A 207 -6.93 6.99 -12.58
C LEU A 207 -8.41 7.44 -12.56
N PRO A 208 -9.36 6.53 -12.80
CA PRO A 208 -10.78 6.86 -12.70
C PRO A 208 -11.12 7.30 -11.27
N ALA A 209 -11.99 8.29 -11.10
CA ALA A 209 -12.43 8.77 -9.80
C ALA A 209 -12.94 7.64 -8.89
N ALA A 210 -12.80 7.80 -7.56
CA ALA A 210 -13.32 6.80 -6.65
C ALA A 210 -14.85 6.74 -6.78
N PRO A 211 -15.44 5.54 -6.85
CA PRO A 211 -16.88 5.42 -6.90
C PRO A 211 -17.46 5.90 -5.57
N ARG A 212 -18.51 6.72 -5.64
CA ARG A 212 -19.15 7.32 -4.45
C ARG A 212 -19.84 6.29 -3.55
N SER A 213 -20.03 5.05 -4.03
CA SER A 213 -20.54 3.95 -3.21
C SER A 213 -19.39 3.20 -2.52
N ARG A 214 -19.48 3.02 -1.20
CA ARG A 214 -18.53 2.21 -0.42
C ARG A 214 -18.39 0.77 -0.93
N ALA A 215 -19.39 0.28 -1.68
CA ALA A 215 -19.44 -1.07 -2.22
C ALA A 215 -18.54 -1.29 -3.45
N ALA A 216 -18.10 -0.23 -4.14
CA ALA A 216 -17.43 -0.35 -5.45
C ALA A 216 -15.89 -0.42 -5.37
N GLY A 217 -15.30 -0.51 -4.17
CA GLY A 217 -13.97 -1.08 -3.98
C GLY A 217 -12.75 -0.21 -4.28
N ARG A 218 -12.83 0.82 -5.15
CA ARG A 218 -11.64 1.56 -5.66
C ARG A 218 -11.05 2.61 -4.71
N ASN A 219 -10.95 2.27 -3.42
CA ASN A 219 -10.38 3.16 -2.41
C ASN A 219 -8.86 2.94 -2.23
N VAL A 220 -8.32 1.88 -2.84
CA VAL A 220 -6.88 1.62 -2.89
C VAL A 220 -6.27 2.34 -4.09
N ILE A 221 -5.22 3.12 -3.84
CA ILE A 221 -4.42 3.79 -4.86
C ILE A 221 -3.06 3.08 -4.93
N ALA A 222 -2.92 2.21 -5.91
CA ALA A 222 -1.71 1.45 -6.23
C ALA A 222 -1.83 0.95 -7.68
N ALA A 223 -0.75 0.43 -8.27
CA ALA A 223 -0.85 -0.26 -9.56
C ALA A 223 -1.78 -1.48 -9.43
N ALA A 224 -2.77 -1.55 -10.33
CA ALA A 224 -3.87 -2.52 -10.30
C ALA A 224 -4.69 -2.54 -8.99
N GLY A 225 -4.66 -1.43 -8.22
CA GLY A 225 -5.38 -1.30 -6.95
C GLY A 225 -6.89 -1.15 -7.09
N GLU A 226 -7.37 -0.72 -8.25
CA GLU A 226 -8.80 -0.57 -8.58
C GLU A 226 -9.57 -1.89 -8.58
N ASN A 227 -8.85 -3.01 -8.58
CA ASN A 227 -9.40 -4.36 -8.63
C ASN A 227 -9.59 -4.98 -7.23
N VAL A 228 -9.20 -4.26 -6.18
CA VAL A 228 -9.22 -4.73 -4.80
C VAL A 228 -10.07 -3.81 -3.93
N VAL A 229 -10.90 -4.40 -3.08
CA VAL A 229 -11.77 -3.66 -2.16
C VAL A 229 -11.02 -3.27 -0.88
N SER A 230 -11.07 -2.01 -0.51
CA SER A 230 -10.61 -1.58 0.83
C SER A 230 -11.56 -2.05 1.93
N VAL A 231 -11.04 -2.78 2.92
CA VAL A 231 -11.81 -3.17 4.12
C VAL A 231 -12.20 -1.91 4.90
N GLY A 232 -13.51 -1.75 5.17
CA GLY A 232 -14.04 -0.58 5.88
C GLY A 232 -14.19 0.68 5.02
N GLY A 233 -13.93 0.60 3.71
CA GLY A 233 -14.11 1.74 2.81
C GLY A 233 -13.10 2.87 3.01
N VAL A 234 -11.92 2.56 3.54
CA VAL A 234 -10.85 3.55 3.80
C VAL A 234 -10.10 3.87 2.51
N HIS A 235 -9.87 5.15 2.22
CA HIS A 235 -9.00 5.56 1.12
C HIS A 235 -7.53 5.52 1.56
N PHE A 236 -6.68 4.86 0.78
CA PHE A 236 -5.24 4.82 1.07
C PHE A 236 -4.39 4.55 -0.18
N VAL A 237 -3.15 5.04 -0.14
CA VAL A 237 -2.08 4.59 -1.04
C VAL A 237 -1.44 3.33 -0.48
N ALA A 238 -1.08 2.39 -1.36
CA ALA A 238 -0.40 1.15 -0.97
C ALA A 238 0.84 0.88 -1.83
N ALA A 239 1.87 0.34 -1.19
CA ALA A 239 3.01 -0.35 -1.78
C ALA A 239 3.34 -1.55 -0.90
N GLY A 240 4.22 -2.46 -1.35
CA GLY A 240 4.67 -3.57 -0.53
C GLY A 240 5.27 -3.08 0.79
N ARG A 241 5.37 -3.94 1.80
CA ARG A 241 6.15 -3.61 2.99
C ARG A 241 7.65 -3.80 2.70
N GLN A 242 8.48 -2.98 3.34
CA GLN A 242 9.94 -3.17 3.36
C GLN A 242 10.32 -4.16 4.46
#